data_AF-A0A3E0KN80-F1
#
_entry.id   AF-A0A3E0KN80-F1
#
_cell.length_a   1.000
_cell.length_b   1.000
_cell.length_c   1.000
_cell.angle_alpha   90.00
_cell.angle_beta   90.00
_cell.angle_gamma   90.00
#
_symmetry.space_group_name_H-M   'P 1'
#
loop_
_entity.id
_entity.type
_entity.pdbx_description
1 polymer ?
#
loop_
_entity_poly.entity_id
_entity_poly.type
_entity_poly.pdbx_seq_one_letter_code
_entity_poly.pdbx_strand_id
1 'polypeptide(L)'
;MEKAHQVQPTTRDYLKVGFWLFVLTVLEVAAIYIEALRPALAAVLVGLSVLKFLLVAMFFMHLKYDSRIYTGFFAFGMILAVLIGLAVTVIIL
;
A
#
# COMPACT_ATOMS: atom_id res chain seq x y z
N MET A 1 -17.21 -19.98 -35.05
CA MET A 1 -18.01 -19.20 -34.08
C MET A 1 -17.87 -19.87 -32.71
N GLU A 2 -16.67 -19.94 -32.16
CA GLU A 2 -16.15 -18.99 -31.15
C GLU A 2 -17.03 -18.88 -29.89
N LYS A 3 -16.63 -19.59 -28.81
CA LYS A 3 -16.84 -19.22 -27.40
C LYS A 3 -15.71 -19.79 -26.53
N ALA A 4 -14.51 -19.23 -26.66
CA ALA A 4 -13.47 -19.42 -25.66
C ALA A 4 -13.85 -18.59 -24.43
N HIS A 5 -14.24 -19.26 -23.34
CA HIS A 5 -14.35 -18.66 -22.01
C HIS A 5 -12.94 -18.29 -21.53
N GLN A 6 -12.45 -17.13 -21.95
CA GLN A 6 -11.27 -16.49 -21.39
C GLN A 6 -11.65 -16.03 -19.97
N VAL A 7 -11.28 -16.82 -18.96
CA VAL A 7 -11.31 -16.40 -17.56
C VAL A 7 -10.20 -15.36 -17.38
N GLN A 8 -10.50 -14.12 -17.80
CA GLN A 8 -9.64 -12.98 -17.54
C GLN A 8 -9.75 -12.61 -16.05
N PRO A 9 -8.65 -12.26 -15.36
CA PRO A 9 -8.68 -11.82 -13.97
C PRO A 9 -9.69 -10.68 -13.84
N THR A 10 -10.77 -10.97 -13.13
CA THR A 10 -12.01 -10.20 -13.22
C THR A 10 -11.81 -8.85 -12.54
N THR A 11 -12.18 -7.75 -13.20
CA THR A 11 -12.24 -6.36 -12.67
C THR A 11 -12.81 -6.28 -11.24
N ARG A 12 -13.66 -7.24 -10.88
CA ARG A 12 -14.23 -7.43 -9.55
C ARG A 12 -13.21 -7.54 -8.42
N ASP A 13 -12.05 -8.16 -8.62
CA ASP A 13 -11.06 -8.30 -7.53
C ASP A 13 -10.34 -6.98 -7.25
N TYR A 14 -10.02 -6.20 -8.29
CA TYR A 14 -9.49 -4.84 -8.14
C TYR A 14 -10.50 -3.91 -7.48
N LEU A 15 -11.80 -4.03 -7.81
CA LEU A 15 -12.86 -3.26 -7.17
C LEU A 15 -13.00 -3.59 -5.68
N LYS A 16 -12.84 -4.85 -5.26
CA LYS A 16 -12.84 -5.23 -3.84
C LYS A 16 -11.68 -4.59 -3.09
N VAL A 17 -10.47 -4.61 -3.66
CA VAL A 17 -9.29 -4.00 -3.02
C VAL A 17 -9.42 -2.48 -2.98
N GLY A 18 -9.92 -1.87 -4.06
CA GLY A 18 -10.21 -0.43 -4.11
C GLY A 18 -11.24 -0.01 -3.05
N PHE A 19 -12.26 -0.83 -2.80
CA PHE A 19 -13.22 -0.59 -1.71
C PHE A 19 -12.55 -0.62 -0.33
N TRP A 20 -11.67 -1.58 -0.06
CA TRP A 20 -10.90 -1.62 1.19
C TRP A 20 -9.98 -0.41 1.36
N LEU A 21 -9.32 0.05 0.29
CA LEU A 21 -8.55 1.28 0.28
C LEU A 21 -9.39 2.51 0.61
N PHE A 22 -10.61 2.58 0.06
CA PHE A 22 -11.56 3.63 0.37
C PHE A 22 -11.95 3.62 1.86
N VAL A 23 -12.29 2.45 2.40
CA VAL A 23 -12.61 2.29 3.84
C VAL A 23 -11.42 2.71 4.71
N LEU A 24 -10.21 2.27 4.40
CA LEU A 24 -8.98 2.70 5.09
C LEU A 24 -8.77 4.21 5.04
N THR A 25 -9.18 4.86 3.95
CA THR A 25 -9.07 6.32 3.80
C THR A 25 -10.11 7.05 4.64
N VAL A 26 -11.35 6.56 4.69
CA VAL A 26 -12.38 7.10 5.59
C VAL A 26 -11.95 6.94 7.05
N LEU A 27 -11.39 5.79 7.42
CA LEU A 27 -10.87 5.55 8.78
C LEU A 27 -9.73 6.50 9.14
N GLU A 28 -8.83 6.79 8.20
CA GLU A 28 -7.75 7.75 8.41
C GLU A 28 -8.28 9.15 8.68
N VAL A 29 -9.22 9.61 7.84
CA VAL A 29 -9.87 10.91 8.03
C VAL A 29 -10.58 10.95 9.38
N ALA A 30 -11.35 9.91 9.73
CA ALA A 30 -12.03 9.81 11.02
C ALA A 30 -11.05 9.84 12.21
N ALA A 31 -9.91 9.16 12.11
CA ALA A 31 -8.89 9.13 13.15
C ALA A 31 -8.30 10.52 13.43
N ILE A 32 -8.19 11.39 12.43
CA ILE A 32 -7.71 12.78 12.59
C ILE A 32 -8.68 13.62 13.42
N TYR A 33 -9.99 13.34 13.36
CA TYR A 33 -11.00 14.08 14.11
C TYR A 33 -11.14 13.63 15.58
N ILE A 34 -10.53 12.52 15.98
CA ILE A 34 -10.63 12.01 17.35
C ILE A 34 -9.48 12.57 18.20
N GLU A 35 -9.80 13.50 19.10
CA GLU A 35 -8.79 14.16 19.94
C GLU A 35 -8.07 13.19 20.90
N ALA A 36 -8.74 12.13 21.33
CA ALA A 36 -8.14 11.09 22.18
C ALA A 36 -6.98 10.35 21.49
N LEU A 37 -6.92 10.36 20.15
CA LEU A 37 -5.84 9.73 19.41
C LEU A 37 -4.63 10.65 19.25
N ARG A 38 -4.71 11.95 19.55
CA ARG A 38 -3.61 12.93 19.40
C ARG A 38 -2.20 12.41 19.78
N PRO A 39 -1.98 11.76 20.95
CA PRO A 39 -0.64 11.28 21.32
C PRO A 39 -0.14 10.12 20.45
N ALA A 40 -1.04 9.30 19.88
CA ALA A 40 -0.69 8.17 19.01
C ALA A 40 -1.01 8.42 17.52
N LEU A 41 -1.52 9.61 17.19
CA LEU A 41 -2.08 9.94 15.87
C LEU A 41 -1.03 9.78 14.78
N ALA A 42 0.20 10.25 15.03
CA ALA A 42 1.31 10.07 14.10
C ALA A 42 1.59 8.59 13.80
N ALA A 43 1.64 7.73 14.84
CA ALA A 43 1.87 6.30 14.66
C ALA A 43 0.70 5.61 13.93
N VAL A 44 -0.54 6.00 14.24
CA VAL A 44 -1.74 5.47 13.56
C VAL A 44 -1.77 5.86 12.08
N LEU A 45 -1.50 7.13 11.74
CA LEU A 45 -1.47 7.60 10.36
C LEU A 45 -0.35 6.94 9.54
N VAL A 46 0.84 6.77 10.14
CA VAL A 46 1.95 6.05 9.50
C VAL A 46 1.56 4.58 9.27
N GLY A 47 0.97 3.92 10.26
CA GLY A 47 0.50 2.54 10.13
C GLY A 47 -0.56 2.37 9.03
N LEU A 48 -1.56 3.26 8.98
CA LEU A 48 -2.58 3.27 7.92
C LEU A 48 -1.97 3.54 6.54
N SER A 49 -1.02 4.46 6.44
CA SER A 49 -0.32 4.77 5.19
C SER A 49 0.49 3.58 4.67
N VAL A 50 1.23 2.89 5.54
CA VAL A 50 1.98 1.68 5.19
C VAL A 50 1.02 0.58 4.71
N LEU A 51 -0.09 0.36 5.41
CA LEU A 51 -1.05 -0.67 5.04
C LEU A 51 -1.68 -0.40 3.67
N LYS A 52 -2.08 0.85 3.40
CA LYS A 52 -2.60 1.28 2.09
C LYS A 52 -1.56 1.06 1.00
N PHE A 53 -0.32 1.47 1.24
CA PHE A 53 0.78 1.29 0.30
C PHE A 53 1.04 -0.18 -0.02
N LEU A 54 1.03 -1.07 0.98
CA LEU A 54 1.16 -2.51 0.75
C LEU A 54 -0.01 -3.09 -0.06
N LEU A 55 -1.24 -2.67 0.22
CA LEU A 55 -2.42 -3.05 -0.56
C LEU A 55 -2.28 -2.64 -2.04
N VAL A 56 -1.87 -1.39 -2.29
CA VAL A 56 -1.65 -0.86 -3.63
C VAL A 56 -0.50 -1.58 -4.32
N ALA A 57 0.63 -1.75 -3.66
CA ALA A 57 1.79 -2.43 -4.23
C ALA A 57 1.47 -3.89 -4.60
N MET A 58 0.83 -4.64 -3.70
CA MET A 58 0.51 -6.05 -3.97
C MET A 58 -0.53 -6.21 -5.09
N PHE A 59 -1.61 -5.44 -5.09
CA PHE A 59 -2.75 -5.68 -5.98
C PHE A 59 -2.82 -4.72 -7.18
N PHE A 60 -2.62 -3.42 -6.99
CA PHE A 60 -2.72 -2.43 -8.07
C PHE A 60 -1.44 -2.26 -8.89
N MET A 61 -0.26 -2.46 -8.29
CA MET A 61 1.01 -2.53 -9.05
C MET A 61 1.31 -3.94 -9.58
N HIS A 62 0.34 -4.85 -9.50
CA HIS A 62 0.38 -6.20 -10.05
C HIS A 62 1.48 -7.11 -9.45
N LEU A 63 2.24 -6.69 -8.43
CA LEU A 63 3.33 -7.50 -7.85
C LEU A 63 2.89 -8.90 -7.42
N LYS A 64 1.66 -9.05 -6.91
CA LYS A 64 1.11 -10.35 -6.51
C LYS A 64 0.83 -11.29 -7.69
N TYR A 65 0.52 -10.73 -8.86
CA TYR A 65 0.13 -11.48 -10.06
C TYR A 65 1.26 -11.58 -11.10
N ASP A 66 2.32 -10.80 -10.93
CA ASP A 66 3.50 -10.77 -11.80
C ASP A 66 4.66 -11.62 -11.25
N SER A 67 5.73 -11.74 -12.04
CA SER A 67 6.95 -12.46 -11.68
C SER A 67 7.65 -11.84 -10.46
N ARG A 68 8.29 -12.70 -9.65
CA ARG A 68 9.05 -12.30 -8.44
C ARG A 68 10.14 -11.25 -8.70
N ILE A 69 10.56 -11.08 -9.96
CA ILE A 69 11.58 -10.11 -10.36
C ILE A 69 11.09 -8.67 -10.15
N TYR A 70 9.84 -8.36 -10.55
CA TYR A 70 9.26 -7.02 -10.33
C TYR A 70 9.06 -6.72 -8.85
N THR A 71 8.67 -7.73 -8.08
CA THR A 71 8.58 -7.61 -6.61
C THR A 71 9.94 -7.34 -5.99
N GLY A 72 10.98 -8.05 -6.43
CA GLY A 72 12.36 -7.84 -5.96
C GLY A 72 12.89 -6.46 -6.29
N PHE A 73 12.66 -5.96 -7.51
CA PHE A 73 13.13 -4.64 -7.94
C PHE A 73 12.46 -3.51 -7.14
N PHE A 74 11.15 -3.60 -6.92
CA PHE A 74 10.42 -2.63 -6.11
C PHE A 74 10.86 -2.66 -4.63
N ALA A 75 10.98 -3.86 -4.05
CA ALA A 75 11.45 -4.03 -2.68
C ALA A 75 12.88 -3.50 -2.50
N PHE A 76 13.76 -3.71 -3.48
CA PHE A 76 15.11 -3.17 -3.48
C PHE A 76 15.11 -1.64 -3.44
N GLY A 77 14.31 -0.99 -4.31
CA GLY A 77 14.15 0.46 -4.29
C GLY A 77 13.59 0.98 -2.96
N MET A 78 12.63 0.26 -2.37
CA MET A 78 12.06 0.62 -1.06
C MET A 78 13.09 0.51 0.08
N ILE A 79 13.88 -0.58 0.10
CA ILE A 79 14.95 -0.78 1.08
C ILE A 79 15.99 0.34 0.93
N LEU A 80 16.41 0.66 -0.29
CA LEU A 80 17.35 1.76 -0.53
C LEU A 80 16.78 3.10 -0.04
N ALA A 81 15.51 3.40 -0.31
CA ALA A 81 14.88 4.64 0.16
C ALA A 81 14.89 4.74 1.69
N VAL A 82 14.57 3.65 2.40
CA VAL A 82 14.61 3.60 3.87
C VAL A 82 16.03 3.76 4.39
N LEU A 83 17.00 3.05 3.79
CA LEU A 83 18.41 3.12 4.20
C LEU A 83 18.98 4.53 4.01
N ILE A 84 18.72 5.16 2.88
CA ILE A 84 19.17 6.54 2.60
C ILE A 84 18.49 7.52 3.56
N GLY A 85 17.19 7.37 3.80
CA GLY A 85 16.45 8.21 4.75
C GLY A 85 17.05 8.13 6.15
N LEU A 86 17.30 6.91 6.64
CA LEU A 86 17.93 6.68 7.94
C LEU A 86 19.36 7.23 7.98
N ALA A 87 20.16 7.02 6.93
CA ALA A 87 21.52 7.54 6.86
C ALA A 87 21.53 9.07 6.95
N VAL A 88 20.65 9.75 6.22
CA VAL A 88 20.50 11.21 6.27
C VAL A 88 20.06 11.67 7.66
N THR A 89 19.09 11.00 8.28
CA THR A 89 18.68 11.33 9.67
C THR A 89 19.81 11.16 10.68
N VAL A 90 20.61 10.10 10.56
CA VAL A 90 21.77 9.86 11.44
C VAL A 90 22.90 10.88 11.21
N ILE A 91 23.11 11.33 9.98
CA ILE A 91 24.11 12.37 9.67
C ILE A 91 23.70 13.75 10.19
N ILE A 92 22.40 14.06 10.18
CA ILE A 92 21.86 15.36 10.60
C ILE A 92 21.75 15.48 12.14
N LEU A 93 21.57 14.37 12.84
CA LEU A 93 21.47 14.30 14.30
C LEU A 93 22.83 14.50 14.98
#